data_AF-A0A2V2S9B3-F1
#
_entry.id   AF-A0A2V2S9B3-F1
#
_cell.length_a   1.000
_cell.length_b   1.000
_cell.length_c   1.000
_cell.angle_alpha   90.00
_cell.angle_beta   90.00
_cell.angle_gamma   90.00
#
_symmetry.space_group_name_H-M   'P 1'
#
loop_
_entity.id
_entity.type
_entity.pdbx_description
1 polymer ?
#
loop_
_entity_poly.entity_id
_entity_poly.type
_entity_poly.pdbx_seq_one_letter_code
_entity_poly.pdbx_strand_id
1 'polypeptide(L)'
;MATQSKDELADLDRFAPLLVRWLRQDKLSPDECLAKLQTEHELTVSRQSLLDWRFKRFNEPLEEKCLLAFEHAALNCDLVKIVAGQDPGPELARIMAVHRVTALKLAIQAAANSSCLKLAEQITAMTLDFAKLEEKQKMDERKLTLLEDKAKQADDARTVLEDHRLTEAERANRMKELFGVL
;
A
#
# COMPACT_ATOMS: atom_id res chain seq x y z
N MET A 1 39.00 20.82 -9.66
CA MET A 1 38.04 21.90 -9.34
C MET A 1 36.94 21.42 -8.38
N ALA A 2 37.25 20.64 -7.34
CA ALA A 2 36.25 20.05 -6.43
C ALA A 2 36.33 20.59 -4.98
N THR A 3 37.28 21.49 -4.70
CA THR A 3 37.54 22.04 -3.36
C THR A 3 36.63 23.22 -3.02
N GLN A 4 36.38 24.13 -3.96
CA GLN A 4 35.51 25.32 -3.74
C GLN A 4 34.09 24.96 -3.29
N SER A 5 33.48 23.92 -3.87
CA SER A 5 32.10 23.52 -3.50
C SER A 5 31.99 23.01 -2.06
N LYS A 6 33.01 22.32 -1.53
CA LYS A 6 32.97 21.83 -0.14
C LYS A 6 33.14 22.95 0.88
N ASP A 7 33.99 23.91 0.58
CA ASP A 7 34.24 25.06 1.46
C ASP A 7 33.00 25.97 1.53
N GLU A 8 32.36 26.22 0.38
CA GLU A 8 31.09 26.99 0.33
C GLU A 8 29.95 26.31 1.11
N LEU A 9 29.85 24.98 1.05
CA LEU A 9 28.85 24.22 1.81
C LEU A 9 29.09 24.30 3.33
N ALA A 10 30.36 24.27 3.75
CA ALA A 10 30.73 24.42 5.15
C ALA A 10 30.43 25.83 5.69
N ASP A 11 30.65 26.86 4.87
CA ASP A 11 30.28 28.23 5.22
C ASP A 11 28.78 28.41 5.31
N LEU A 12 27.99 27.83 4.39
CA LEU A 12 26.53 27.81 4.48
C LEU A 12 26.01 27.11 5.74
N ASP A 13 26.66 26.01 6.18
CA ASP A 13 26.30 25.30 7.41
C ASP A 13 26.48 26.15 8.68
N ARG A 14 27.44 27.10 8.69
CA ARG A 14 27.61 28.05 9.81
C ARG A 14 26.41 28.97 9.97
N PHE A 15 25.71 29.27 8.88
CA PHE A 15 24.49 30.10 8.86
C PHE A 15 23.20 29.27 8.81
N ALA A 16 23.28 27.95 9.02
CA ALA A 16 22.16 27.04 8.87
C ALA A 16 20.87 27.47 9.58
N PRO A 17 20.87 27.89 10.87
CA PRO A 17 19.64 28.29 11.56
C PRO A 17 18.96 29.50 10.89
N LEU A 18 19.77 30.44 10.41
CA LEU A 18 19.35 31.69 9.78
C LEU A 18 18.77 31.42 8.38
N LEU A 19 19.48 30.62 7.58
CA LEU A 19 19.03 30.19 6.25
C LEU A 19 17.76 29.33 6.32
N VAL A 20 17.62 28.47 7.34
CA VAL A 20 16.39 27.71 7.57
C VAL A 20 15.22 28.64 7.85
N ARG A 21 15.42 29.66 8.69
CA ARG A 21 14.38 30.66 8.99
C ARG A 21 13.94 31.39 7.71
N TRP A 22 14.91 31.92 6.97
CA TRP A 22 14.66 32.67 5.75
C TRP A 22 13.94 31.85 4.68
N LEU A 23 14.39 30.61 4.44
CA LEU A 23 13.86 29.76 3.38
C LEU A 23 12.52 29.08 3.75
N ARG A 24 12.26 28.78 5.03
CA ARG A 24 11.01 28.09 5.45
C ARG A 24 9.95 29.00 6.05
N GLN A 25 10.35 29.92 6.91
CA GLN A 25 9.40 30.76 7.66
C GLN A 25 9.13 32.04 6.89
N ASP A 26 10.19 32.75 6.51
CA ASP A 26 10.10 34.05 5.84
C ASP A 26 9.85 33.89 4.32
N LYS A 27 9.96 32.66 3.80
CA LYS A 27 9.72 32.27 2.39
C LYS A 27 10.51 33.08 1.36
N LEU A 28 11.72 33.50 1.72
CA LEU A 28 12.64 34.19 0.81
C LEU A 28 13.05 33.28 -0.35
N SER A 29 13.17 33.85 -1.54
CA SER A 29 13.73 33.18 -2.70
C SER A 29 15.24 32.94 -2.52
N PRO A 30 15.84 31.97 -3.24
CA PRO A 30 17.28 31.73 -3.16
C PRO A 30 18.12 32.96 -3.48
N ASP A 31 17.67 33.77 -4.44
CA ASP A 31 18.40 34.96 -4.89
C ASP A 31 18.35 36.08 -3.84
N GLU A 32 17.23 36.22 -3.13
CA GLU A 32 17.13 37.14 -1.97
C GLU A 32 17.98 36.67 -0.79
N CYS A 33 18.06 35.36 -0.54
CA CYS A 33 18.93 34.80 0.49
C CYS A 33 20.41 35.06 0.18
N LEU A 34 20.85 34.92 -1.07
CA LEU A 34 22.21 35.26 -1.49
C LEU A 34 22.50 36.74 -1.31
N ALA A 35 21.57 37.61 -1.72
CA ALA A 35 21.72 39.05 -1.54
C ALA A 35 21.85 39.41 -0.06
N LYS A 36 21.06 38.81 0.82
CA LYS A 36 21.16 39.03 2.28
C LYS A 36 22.43 38.44 2.88
N LEU A 37 22.87 37.26 2.46
CA LEU A 37 24.16 36.69 2.89
C LEU A 37 25.33 37.60 2.52
N GLN A 38 25.31 38.17 1.31
CA GLN A 38 26.34 39.09 0.86
C GLN A 38 26.28 40.43 1.59
N THR A 39 25.07 40.97 1.82
CA THR A 39 24.90 42.32 2.40
C THR A 39 25.04 42.34 3.92
N GLU A 40 24.52 41.33 4.62
CA GLU A 40 24.49 41.29 6.10
C GLU A 40 25.67 40.51 6.70
N HIS A 41 26.30 39.63 5.92
CA HIS A 41 27.32 38.69 6.42
C HIS A 41 28.58 38.59 5.54
N GLU A 42 28.71 39.43 4.50
CA GLU A 42 29.85 39.47 3.56
C GLU A 42 30.17 38.11 2.91
N LEU A 43 29.23 37.17 2.93
CA LEU A 43 29.43 35.82 2.41
C LEU A 43 28.99 35.76 0.95
N THR A 44 29.93 35.43 0.06
CA THR A 44 29.66 35.20 -1.36
C THR A 44 29.75 33.70 -1.64
N VAL A 45 28.63 33.10 -2.03
CA VAL A 45 28.51 31.69 -2.40
C VAL A 45 27.77 31.56 -3.71
N SER A 46 28.02 30.49 -4.46
CA SER A 46 27.29 30.27 -5.69
C SER A 46 25.82 29.89 -5.41
N ARG A 47 24.94 30.27 -6.33
CA ARG A 47 23.53 29.87 -6.29
C ARG A 47 23.34 28.35 -6.26
N GLN A 48 24.19 27.62 -6.99
CA GLN A 48 24.14 26.17 -7.02
C GLN A 48 24.49 25.58 -5.65
N SER A 49 25.53 26.09 -4.98
CA SER A 49 25.91 25.65 -3.63
C SER A 49 24.80 25.88 -2.60
N LEU A 50 24.09 27.00 -2.67
CA LEU A 50 22.92 27.24 -1.81
C LEU A 50 21.78 26.25 -2.08
N LEU A 51 21.52 25.93 -3.35
CA LEU A 51 20.49 24.96 -3.72
C LEU A 51 20.87 23.54 -3.30
N ASP A 52 22.13 23.14 -3.47
CA ASP A 52 22.63 21.83 -3.07
C ASP A 52 22.63 21.68 -1.55
N TRP A 53 23.06 22.72 -0.82
CA TRP A 53 22.96 22.79 0.63
C TRP A 53 21.51 22.66 1.10
N ARG A 54 20.61 23.42 0.47
CA ARG A 54 19.17 23.39 0.75
C ARG A 54 18.61 21.98 0.51
N PHE A 55 18.93 21.39 -0.63
CA PHE A 55 18.47 20.06 -1.01
C PHE A 55 18.92 19.02 0.02
N LYS A 56 20.22 18.99 0.34
CA LYS A 56 20.77 18.08 1.33
C LYS A 56 20.11 18.28 2.70
N ARG A 57 20.09 19.51 3.20
CA ARG A 57 19.60 19.82 4.55
C ARG A 57 18.12 19.54 4.76
N PHE A 58 17.30 19.70 3.73
CA PHE A 58 15.86 19.50 3.84
C PHE A 58 15.36 18.13 3.38
N ASN A 59 16.11 17.42 2.54
CA ASN A 59 15.72 16.10 2.02
C ASN A 59 16.44 14.93 2.70
N GLU A 60 17.65 15.10 3.25
CA GLU A 60 18.35 14.05 4.01
C GLU A 60 17.53 13.57 5.23
N PRO A 61 16.86 14.46 6.01
CA PRO A 61 15.93 14.02 7.06
C PRO A 61 14.66 13.35 6.54
N LEU A 62 14.31 13.54 5.26
CA LEU A 62 13.16 12.89 4.63
C LEU A 62 13.54 11.48 4.17
N GLU A 63 14.73 11.32 3.60
CA GLU A 63 15.30 10.04 3.18
C GLU A 63 15.49 9.10 4.37
N GLU A 64 16.07 9.58 5.46
CA GLU A 64 16.24 8.81 6.70
C GLU A 64 14.89 8.42 7.32
N LYS A 65 13.90 9.33 7.29
CA LYS A 65 12.52 9.02 7.72
C LYS A 65 11.84 7.99 6.82
N CYS A 66 12.09 8.02 5.51
CA CYS A 66 11.58 7.02 4.58
C CYS A 66 12.23 5.66 4.80
N LEU A 67 13.55 5.61 5.03
CA LEU A 67 14.28 4.38 5.34
C LEU A 67 13.77 3.74 6.65
N LEU A 68 13.63 4.53 7.72
CA LEU A 68 13.03 4.07 8.98
C LEU A 68 11.58 3.57 8.79
N ALA A 69 10.79 4.25 7.97
CA ALA A 69 9.44 3.81 7.65
C ALA A 69 9.42 2.48 6.88
N PHE A 70 10.39 2.24 5.99
CA PHE A 70 10.54 0.98 5.28
C PHE A 70 11.02 -0.15 6.20
N GLU A 71 11.97 0.11 7.10
CA GLU A 71 12.40 -0.86 8.11
C GLU A 71 11.26 -1.26 9.04
N HIS A 72 10.48 -0.28 9.52
CA HIS A 72 9.27 -0.55 10.32
C HIS A 72 8.22 -1.34 9.52
N ALA A 73 8.04 -1.04 8.23
CA ALA A 73 7.13 -1.80 7.38
C ALA A 73 7.60 -3.24 7.17
N ALA A 74 8.90 -3.46 6.96
CA ALA A 74 9.48 -4.79 6.83
C ALA A 74 9.32 -5.61 8.12
N LEU A 75 9.61 -5.01 9.29
CA LEU A 75 9.36 -5.62 10.60
C LEU A 75 7.89 -6.00 10.80
N ASN A 76 6.96 -5.11 10.40
CA ASN A 76 5.54 -5.39 10.47
C ASN A 76 5.12 -6.53 9.53
N CYS A 77 5.69 -6.62 8.33
CA CYS A 77 5.45 -7.73 7.42
C CYS A 77 5.93 -9.07 8.00
N ASP A 78 7.09 -9.10 8.65
CA ASP A 78 7.62 -10.31 9.26
C ASP A 78 6.83 -10.71 10.51
N LEU A 79 6.37 -9.74 11.32
CA LEU A 79 5.42 -9.99 12.40
C LEU A 79 4.10 -10.57 11.90
N VAL A 80 3.57 -10.07 10.78
CA VAL A 80 2.37 -10.62 10.15
C VAL A 80 2.59 -12.06 9.68
N LYS A 81 3.76 -12.40 9.12
CA LYS A 81 4.09 -13.78 8.75
C LYS A 81 4.21 -14.71 9.96
N ILE A 82 4.83 -14.24 11.04
CA ILE A 82 4.97 -15.02 12.29
C ILE A 82 3.59 -15.28 12.91
N VAL A 83 2.74 -14.25 12.97
CA VAL A 83 1.37 -14.36 13.51
C VAL A 83 0.49 -15.22 12.60
N ALA A 84 0.58 -15.08 11.28
CA ALA A 84 -0.18 -15.90 10.33
C ALA A 84 0.27 -17.37 10.28
N GLY A 85 1.49 -17.67 10.72
CA GLY A 85 2.00 -19.04 10.84
C GLY A 85 1.58 -19.78 12.12
N GLN A 86 1.08 -19.06 13.13
CA GLN A 86 0.65 -19.61 14.42
C GLN A 86 -0.88 -19.73 14.55
N ASP A 87 -1.62 -18.94 13.79
CA ASP A 87 -3.08 -18.96 13.64
C ASP A 87 -3.33 -18.41 12.23
N PRO A 88 -4.09 -19.06 11.32
CA PRO A 88 -4.36 -18.50 10.00
C PRO A 88 -4.89 -17.08 10.16
N GLY A 89 -4.01 -16.13 9.84
CA GLY A 89 -4.09 -14.76 10.30
C GLY A 89 -5.32 -14.00 9.77
N PRO A 90 -5.51 -12.79 10.31
CA PRO A 90 -6.77 -12.04 10.29
C PRO A 90 -7.37 -11.92 8.88
N GLU A 91 -8.71 -12.04 8.80
CA GLU A 91 -9.54 -11.87 7.60
C GLU A 91 -8.88 -10.98 6.56
N LEU A 92 -8.66 -11.53 5.36
CA LEU A 92 -8.11 -10.89 4.15
C LEU A 92 -8.54 -9.41 3.98
N ALA A 93 -9.77 -9.09 4.40
CA ALA A 93 -10.35 -7.76 4.49
C ALA A 93 -9.53 -6.73 5.28
N ARG A 94 -8.89 -7.11 6.40
CA ARG A 94 -8.06 -6.21 7.22
C ARG A 94 -6.74 -5.85 6.53
N ILE A 95 -6.11 -6.81 5.84
CA ILE A 95 -4.89 -6.55 5.05
C ILE A 95 -5.22 -5.59 3.90
N MET A 96 -6.36 -5.79 3.23
CA MET A 96 -6.86 -4.88 2.19
C MET A 96 -7.14 -3.47 2.71
N ALA A 97 -7.72 -3.35 3.91
CA ALA A 97 -7.97 -2.05 4.52
C ALA A 97 -6.65 -1.29 4.80
N VAL A 98 -5.62 -2.00 5.30
CA VAL A 98 -4.29 -1.42 5.54
C VAL A 98 -3.61 -1.00 4.24
N HIS A 99 -3.67 -1.81 3.18
CA HIS A 99 -3.09 -1.47 1.88
C HIS A 99 -3.79 -0.28 1.21
N ARG A 100 -5.12 -0.22 1.25
CA ARG A 100 -5.89 0.93 0.74
C ARG A 100 -5.54 2.23 1.47
N VAL A 101 -5.44 2.19 2.80
CA VAL A 101 -5.06 3.38 3.59
C VAL A 101 -3.62 3.80 3.28
N THR A 102 -2.70 2.86 3.08
CA THR A 102 -1.31 3.14 2.72
C THR A 102 -1.19 3.76 1.33
N ALA A 103 -1.92 3.22 0.34
CA ALA A 103 -1.99 3.81 -1.00
C ALA A 103 -2.57 5.23 -0.98
N LEU A 104 -3.63 5.46 -0.18
CA LEU A 104 -4.23 6.78 -0.03
C LEU A 104 -3.26 7.80 0.60
N LYS A 105 -2.54 7.38 1.65
CA LYS A 105 -1.52 8.22 2.30
C LYS A 105 -0.36 8.55 1.36
N LEU A 106 0.10 7.59 0.57
CA LEU A 106 1.15 7.79 -0.43
C LEU A 106 0.68 8.68 -1.58
N ALA A 107 -0.56 8.57 -2.03
CA ALA A 107 -1.14 9.45 -3.05
C ALA A 107 -1.24 10.90 -2.56
N ILE A 108 -1.62 11.10 -1.29
CA ILE A 108 -1.64 12.43 -0.66
C ILE A 108 -0.21 12.99 -0.54
N GLN A 109 0.78 12.16 -0.20
CA GLN A 109 2.19 12.56 -0.19
C GLN A 109 2.81 12.73 -1.58
N ALA A 110 2.28 12.07 -2.60
CA ALA A 110 2.76 12.17 -3.98
C ALA A 110 2.51 13.57 -4.58
N ALA A 111 1.53 14.32 -4.06
CA ALA A 111 1.38 15.75 -4.33
C ALA A 111 2.60 16.58 -3.89
N ALA A 112 3.47 16.03 -3.03
CA ALA A 112 4.71 16.65 -2.55
C ALA A 112 6.00 15.94 -3.05
N ASN A 113 5.94 14.72 -3.59
CA ASN A 113 7.12 13.97 -4.09
C ASN A 113 6.74 12.95 -5.19
N SER A 114 7.32 13.11 -6.39
CA SER A 114 7.05 12.27 -7.56
C SER A 114 7.51 10.81 -7.41
N SER A 115 8.49 10.53 -6.55
CA SER A 115 8.98 9.18 -6.25
C SER A 115 7.92 8.31 -5.57
N CYS A 116 7.06 8.93 -4.75
CA CYS A 116 5.98 8.26 -4.04
C CYS A 116 4.85 7.80 -4.98
N LEU A 117 4.77 8.38 -6.17
CA LEU A 117 3.72 8.10 -7.15
C LEU A 117 3.89 6.69 -7.75
N LYS A 118 5.13 6.29 -8.09
CA LYS A 118 5.44 4.91 -8.55
C LYS A 118 5.15 3.85 -7.48
N LEU A 119 5.44 4.16 -6.22
CA LEU A 119 5.15 3.28 -5.09
C LEU A 119 3.65 3.12 -4.87
N ALA A 120 2.89 4.23 -4.97
CA ALA A 120 1.43 4.20 -4.90
C ALA A 120 0.83 3.36 -6.05
N GLU A 121 1.34 3.49 -7.27
CA GLU A 121 0.93 2.67 -8.43
C GLU A 121 1.20 1.17 -8.20
N GLN A 122 2.39 0.81 -7.73
CA GLN A 122 2.75 -0.59 -7.46
C GLN A 122 1.88 -1.22 -6.36
N ILE A 123 1.65 -0.50 -5.26
CA ILE A 123 0.79 -0.99 -4.17
C ILE A 123 -0.67 -1.09 -4.63
N THR A 124 -1.14 -0.16 -5.46
CA THR A 124 -2.49 -0.19 -6.02
C THR A 124 -2.68 -1.40 -6.96
N ALA A 125 -1.70 -1.68 -7.83
CA ALA A 125 -1.72 -2.83 -8.73
C ALA A 125 -1.80 -4.15 -7.95
N MET A 126 -0.96 -4.33 -6.92
CA MET A 126 -1.04 -5.51 -6.04
C MET A 126 -2.41 -5.62 -5.38
N THR A 127 -2.98 -4.51 -4.90
CA THR A 127 -4.31 -4.51 -4.26
C THR A 127 -5.42 -4.94 -5.25
N LEU A 128 -5.32 -4.54 -6.52
CA LEU A 128 -6.27 -4.94 -7.58
C LEU A 128 -6.13 -6.41 -7.97
N ASP A 129 -4.90 -6.91 -8.12
CA ASP A 129 -4.68 -8.33 -8.45
C ASP A 129 -5.12 -9.25 -7.31
N PHE A 130 -4.96 -8.81 -6.07
CA PHE A 130 -5.51 -9.52 -4.91
C PHE A 130 -7.05 -9.48 -4.85
N ALA A 131 -7.69 -8.37 -5.22
CA ALA A 131 -9.16 -8.31 -5.29
C ALA A 131 -9.73 -9.33 -6.30
N LYS A 132 -9.05 -9.55 -7.44
CA LYS A 132 -9.44 -10.58 -8.42
C LYS A 132 -9.30 -12.00 -7.86
N LEU A 133 -8.27 -12.25 -7.05
CA LEU A 133 -8.08 -13.54 -6.38
C LEU A 133 -9.18 -13.84 -5.35
N GLU A 134 -9.62 -12.84 -4.59
CA GLU A 134 -10.73 -12.98 -3.63
C GLU A 134 -12.05 -13.29 -4.35
N GLU A 135 -12.34 -12.59 -5.45
CA GLU A 135 -13.53 -12.85 -6.26
C GLU A 135 -13.51 -14.26 -6.84
N LYS A 136 -12.34 -14.72 -7.29
CA LYS A 136 -12.14 -16.10 -7.77
C LYS A 136 -12.37 -17.13 -6.66
N GLN A 137 -11.81 -16.92 -5.47
CA GLN A 137 -12.04 -17.81 -4.33
C GLN A 137 -13.52 -17.90 -3.95
N LYS A 138 -14.22 -16.76 -3.86
CA LYS A 138 -15.67 -16.73 -3.60
C LYS A 138 -16.47 -17.48 -4.66
N MET A 139 -16.08 -17.34 -5.93
CA MET A 139 -16.70 -18.11 -7.01
C MET A 139 -16.43 -19.61 -6.89
N ASP A 140 -15.21 -20.01 -6.54
CA ASP A 140 -14.84 -21.41 -6.43
C ASP A 140 -15.48 -22.08 -5.20
N GLU A 141 -15.60 -21.37 -4.07
CA GLU A 141 -16.41 -21.79 -2.91
C GLU A 141 -17.87 -21.98 -3.30
N ARG A 142 -18.47 -21.01 -4.01
CA ARG A 142 -19.87 -21.11 -4.45
C ARG A 142 -20.09 -22.26 -5.43
N LYS A 143 -19.12 -22.54 -6.30
CA LYS A 143 -19.16 -23.74 -7.17
C LYS A 143 -19.05 -25.02 -6.36
N LEU A 144 -18.18 -25.06 -5.36
CA LEU A 144 -18.03 -26.23 -4.48
C LEU A 144 -19.35 -26.53 -3.77
N THR A 145 -19.98 -25.53 -3.16
CA THR A 145 -21.31 -25.70 -2.52
C THR A 145 -22.36 -26.18 -3.51
N LEU A 146 -22.41 -25.61 -4.73
CA LEU A 146 -23.33 -26.07 -5.77
C LEU A 146 -23.07 -27.52 -6.21
N LEU A 147 -21.81 -27.96 -6.22
CA LEU A 147 -21.45 -29.34 -6.53
C LEU A 147 -21.81 -30.30 -5.39
N GLU A 148 -21.59 -29.89 -4.14
CA GLU A 148 -22.00 -30.64 -2.96
C GLU A 148 -23.53 -30.79 -2.89
N ASP A 149 -24.27 -29.71 -3.12
CA ASP A 149 -25.74 -29.74 -3.18
C ASP A 149 -26.24 -30.66 -4.29
N LYS A 150 -25.62 -30.63 -5.48
CA LYS A 150 -25.96 -31.53 -6.59
C LYS A 150 -25.60 -32.98 -6.31
N ALA A 151 -24.46 -33.23 -5.66
CA ALA A 151 -24.06 -34.58 -5.25
C ALA A 151 -25.08 -35.15 -4.26
N LYS A 152 -25.48 -34.34 -3.27
CA LYS A 152 -26.52 -34.70 -2.31
C LYS A 152 -27.87 -34.97 -3.00
N GLN A 153 -28.30 -34.12 -3.94
CA GLN A 153 -29.51 -34.36 -4.72
C GLN A 153 -29.44 -35.67 -5.52
N ALA A 154 -28.28 -36.03 -6.07
CA ALA A 154 -28.09 -37.28 -6.79
C ALA A 154 -28.18 -38.51 -5.85
N ASP A 155 -27.59 -38.42 -4.66
CA ASP A 155 -27.67 -39.47 -3.63
C ASP A 155 -29.12 -39.63 -3.11
N ASP A 156 -29.82 -38.52 -2.89
CA ASP A 156 -31.23 -38.52 -2.48
C ASP A 156 -32.12 -39.12 -3.59
N ALA A 157 -31.89 -38.75 -4.85
CA ALA A 157 -32.60 -39.33 -6.00
C ALA A 157 -32.35 -40.84 -6.13
N ARG A 158 -31.09 -41.28 -5.95
CA ARG A 158 -30.75 -42.70 -5.95
C ARG A 158 -31.47 -43.44 -4.82
N THR A 159 -31.52 -42.86 -3.64
CA THR A 159 -32.23 -43.43 -2.49
C THR A 159 -33.73 -43.60 -2.78
N VAL A 160 -34.37 -42.61 -3.43
CA VAL A 160 -35.77 -42.70 -3.83
C VAL A 160 -36.01 -43.77 -4.91
N LEU A 161 -35.08 -43.94 -5.85
CA LEU A 161 -35.16 -44.98 -6.89
C LEU A 161 -34.99 -46.40 -6.33
N GLU A 162 -34.07 -46.57 -5.38
CA GLU A 162 -33.75 -47.85 -4.74
C GLU A 162 -34.72 -48.21 -3.60
N ASP A 163 -35.60 -47.28 -3.17
CA ASP A 163 -36.61 -47.56 -2.14
C ASP A 163 -37.73 -48.47 -2.69
N HIS A 164 -37.64 -49.74 -2.30
CA HIS A 164 -38.61 -50.80 -2.63
C HIS A 164 -39.95 -50.67 -1.87
N ARG A 165 -40.06 -49.74 -0.92
CA ARG A 165 -41.29 -49.50 -0.16
C ARG A 165 -42.24 -48.53 -0.85
N LEU A 166 -41.77 -47.81 -1.87
CA LEU A 166 -42.56 -46.84 -2.62
C LEU A 166 -43.21 -47.48 -3.84
N THR A 167 -44.47 -47.12 -4.08
CA THR A 167 -45.13 -47.38 -5.35
C THR A 167 -44.55 -46.49 -6.46
N GLU A 168 -44.74 -46.86 -7.72
CA GLU A 168 -44.23 -46.09 -8.87
C GLU A 168 -44.74 -44.64 -8.88
N ALA A 169 -45.99 -44.41 -8.47
CA ALA A 169 -46.59 -43.08 -8.39
C ALA A 169 -45.98 -42.24 -7.26
N GLU A 170 -45.72 -42.82 -6.09
CA GLU A 170 -45.09 -42.14 -4.96
C GLU A 170 -43.61 -41.82 -5.23
N ARG A 171 -42.92 -42.73 -5.93
CA ARG A 171 -41.54 -42.52 -6.40
C ARG A 171 -41.47 -41.35 -7.40
N ALA A 172 -42.41 -41.28 -8.34
CA ALA A 172 -42.47 -40.18 -9.31
C ALA A 172 -42.79 -38.83 -8.64
N ASN A 173 -43.69 -38.80 -7.65
CA ASN A 173 -43.98 -37.57 -6.90
C ASN A 173 -42.79 -37.12 -6.03
N ARG A 174 -42.13 -38.03 -5.31
CA ARG A 174 -40.93 -37.68 -4.53
C ARG A 174 -39.78 -37.19 -5.42
N MET A 175 -39.62 -37.77 -6.60
CA MET A 175 -38.61 -37.31 -7.56
C MET A 175 -38.91 -35.90 -8.07
N LYS A 176 -40.18 -35.58 -8.34
CA LYS A 176 -40.63 -34.24 -8.70
C LYS A 176 -40.38 -33.21 -7.59
N GLU A 177 -40.67 -33.56 -6.34
CA GLU A 177 -40.39 -32.73 -5.17
C GLU A 177 -38.89 -32.45 -5.00
N LEU A 178 -38.04 -33.48 -5.16
CA LEU A 178 -36.58 -33.40 -5.04
C LEU A 178 -35.94 -32.41 -6.03
N PHE A 179 -36.50 -32.31 -7.24
CA PHE A 179 -36.03 -31.40 -8.28
C PHE A 179 -36.85 -30.11 -8.38
N GLY A 180 -37.84 -29.91 -7.50
CA GLY A 180 -38.69 -28.72 -7.48
C GLY A 180 -39.57 -28.55 -8.72
N VAL A 181 -39.92 -29.65 -9.40
CA VAL A 181 -40.77 -29.67 -10.58
C VAL A 181 -42.20 -29.99 -10.16
N LEU A 182 -43.06 -28.97 -10.01
CA LEU A 182 -44.50 -29.14 -9.78
C LEU A 182 -45.20 -29.67 -11.05
#